data_AF-A0A7L8SNV3-F1
#
_entry.id   AF-A0A7L8SNV3-F1
#
_cell.length_a   1.000
_cell.length_b   1.000
_cell.length_c   1.000
_cell.angle_alpha   90.00
_cell.angle_beta   90.00
_cell.angle_gamma   90.00
#
_symmetry.space_group_name_H-M   'P 1'
#
loop_
_entity.id
_entity.type
_entity.pdbx_description
1 polymer ?
#
loop_
_entity_poly.entity_id
_entity_poly.type
_entity_poly.pdbx_seq_one_letter_code
_entity_poly.pdbx_strand_id
1 'polypeptide(L)'
;MKKTLIAMAVVLVAGIGTATGSSVALAVTNTTTGSSSSAGSVAASSGTGSALSYNAASSTSSATANAAGGAAGNAFLRVGGATASGAATTQGRVTSVAATTGNGVAAGGANAQANATSSANANYAGGGANPVSGSAGGAAGSTTNNTAATAAGPGGGLAVVTRTSGTTAGFSANSAAVNGIVNGTSTSATSGSTGGSSGVINFAVGNAAGFSNGGGSAGGAISGATANAP
;
A
#
# COMPACT_ATOMS: atom_id res chain seq x y z
N MET A 1 -0.51 -1.19 16.40
CA MET A 1 -1.48 -0.23 15.83
C MET A 1 -1.87 0.92 16.76
N LYS A 2 -2.05 0.72 18.08
CA LYS A 2 -2.38 1.84 19.01
C LYS A 2 -1.24 2.85 19.23
N LYS A 3 0.02 2.38 19.21
CA LYS A 3 1.21 3.20 19.49
C LYS A 3 1.54 4.21 18.36
N THR A 4 1.26 3.87 17.11
CA THR A 4 1.49 4.74 15.94
C THR A 4 0.48 5.89 15.85
N LEU A 5 -0.78 5.64 16.21
CA LEU A 5 -1.82 6.68 16.24
C LEU A 5 -1.54 7.74 17.32
N ILE A 6 -1.02 7.32 18.47
CA ILE A 6 -0.62 8.22 19.57
C ILE A 6 0.57 9.10 19.15
N ALA A 7 1.54 8.57 18.41
CA ALA A 7 2.66 9.37 17.89
C ALA A 7 2.19 10.45 16.89
N MET A 8 1.23 10.12 16.01
CA MET A 8 0.66 11.10 15.06
C MET A 8 -0.09 12.25 15.75
N ALA A 9 -0.85 11.95 16.81
CA ALA A 9 -1.57 12.98 17.58
C ALA A 9 -0.61 13.92 18.35
N VAL A 10 0.46 13.36 18.94
CA VAL A 10 1.47 14.15 19.69
C VAL A 10 2.25 15.08 18.75
N VAL A 11 2.59 14.63 17.54
CA VAL A 11 3.33 15.44 16.56
C VAL A 11 2.45 16.52 15.91
N LEU A 12 1.18 16.22 15.63
CA LEU A 12 0.22 17.21 15.14
C LEU A 12 -0.04 18.33 16.18
N VAL A 13 -0.12 17.97 17.47
CA VAL A 13 -0.28 18.93 18.57
C VAL A 13 1.02 19.72 18.82
N ALA A 14 2.19 19.09 18.72
CA ALA A 14 3.48 19.77 18.86
C ALA A 14 3.74 20.80 17.75
N GLY A 15 3.25 20.56 16.52
CA GLY A 15 3.38 21.51 15.40
C GLY A 15 2.51 22.77 15.52
N ILE A 16 1.48 22.77 16.37
CA ILE A 16 0.58 23.92 16.59
C ILE A 16 1.05 24.78 17.77
N GLY A 17 1.88 24.22 18.67
CA GLY A 17 2.17 24.79 19.99
C GLY A 17 3.24 25.90 20.09
N THR A 18 4.00 26.22 19.04
CA THR A 18 5.10 27.21 19.18
C THR A 18 5.17 28.17 18.00
N ALA A 19 4.22 29.10 17.94
CA ALA A 19 4.28 30.27 17.04
C ALA A 19 4.27 31.59 17.85
N THR A 20 4.90 31.61 19.03
CA THR A 20 5.09 32.84 19.80
C THR A 20 6.53 32.89 20.30
N GLY A 21 7.40 33.50 19.49
CA GLY A 21 8.78 33.82 19.88
C GLY A 21 9.83 33.49 18.82
N SER A 22 10.21 34.52 18.06
CA SER A 22 11.50 34.69 17.35
C SER A 22 12.01 33.57 16.42
N SER A 23 11.95 33.82 15.11
CA SER A 23 12.87 33.30 14.07
C SER A 23 13.10 31.78 13.91
N VAL A 24 12.33 30.90 14.56
CA VAL A 24 12.48 29.46 14.35
C VAL A 24 11.68 29.03 13.11
N ALA A 25 12.39 28.63 12.05
CA ALA A 25 11.77 27.87 10.97
C ALA A 25 11.50 26.45 11.47
N LEU A 26 10.22 26.08 11.62
CA LEU A 26 9.84 24.76 12.09
C LEU A 26 9.45 23.89 10.89
N ALA A 27 10.23 22.85 10.65
CA ALA A 27 9.92 21.81 9.68
C ALA A 27 9.83 20.46 10.40
N VAL A 28 8.67 19.83 10.31
CA VAL A 28 8.42 18.51 10.88
C VAL A 28 8.17 17.54 9.74
N THR A 29 8.93 16.46 9.71
CA THR A 29 8.89 15.42 8.69
C THR A 29 8.63 14.08 9.37
N ASN A 30 7.56 13.40 8.97
CA ASN A 30 7.21 12.08 9.48
C ASN A 30 6.95 11.12 8.32
N THR A 31 7.61 9.97 8.36
CA THR A 31 7.36 8.86 7.44
C THR A 31 7.01 7.61 8.25
N THR A 32 6.10 6.79 7.74
CA THR A 32 5.77 5.50 8.34
C THR A 32 5.49 4.49 7.25
N THR A 33 6.15 3.34 7.33
CA THR A 33 5.96 2.22 6.41
C THR A 33 5.67 0.96 7.21
N GLY A 34 4.65 0.21 6.80
CA GLY A 34 4.31 -1.11 7.32
C GLY A 34 4.17 -2.10 6.18
N SER A 35 4.75 -3.29 6.35
CA SER A 35 4.68 -4.36 5.36
C SER A 35 4.59 -5.69 6.07
N SER A 36 3.66 -6.54 5.66
CA SER A 36 3.50 -7.90 6.18
C SER A 36 2.97 -8.81 5.09
N SER A 37 3.55 -10.00 4.98
CA SER A 37 3.10 -11.02 4.05
C SER A 37 3.05 -12.40 4.71
N SER A 38 2.11 -13.23 4.26
CA SER A 38 1.98 -14.62 4.68
C SER A 38 1.54 -15.46 3.48
N ALA A 39 2.09 -16.66 3.39
CA ALA A 39 1.74 -17.61 2.35
C ALA A 39 1.57 -18.99 2.98
N GLY A 40 0.53 -19.70 2.56
CA GLY A 40 0.22 -21.03 3.05
C GLY A 40 -0.35 -21.91 1.95
N SER A 41 0.01 -23.18 1.97
CA SER A 41 -0.47 -24.18 1.02
C SER A 41 -0.76 -25.50 1.75
N VAL A 42 -1.86 -26.14 1.38
CA VAL A 42 -2.24 -27.46 1.86
C VAL A 42 -2.52 -28.36 0.66
N ALA A 43 -1.95 -29.56 0.67
CA ALA A 43 -2.08 -30.55 -0.39
C ALA A 43 -2.45 -31.89 0.26
N ALA A 44 -3.48 -32.56 -0.27
CA ALA A 44 -3.93 -33.85 0.20
C ALA A 44 -4.23 -34.78 -0.99
N SER A 45 -3.83 -36.04 -0.87
CA SER A 45 -4.12 -37.09 -1.84
C SER A 45 -4.45 -38.40 -1.10
N SER A 46 -5.50 -39.10 -1.52
CA SER A 46 -5.94 -40.36 -0.90
C SER A 46 -6.71 -41.24 -1.90
N GLY A 47 -7.01 -42.49 -1.53
CA GLY A 47 -7.82 -43.41 -2.34
C GLY A 47 -7.02 -44.43 -3.17
N THR A 48 -7.74 -45.35 -3.81
CA THR A 48 -7.17 -46.41 -4.65
C THR A 48 -7.05 -45.92 -6.10
N GLY A 49 -5.88 -45.37 -6.44
CA GLY A 49 -5.59 -44.76 -7.74
C GLY A 49 -4.37 -43.85 -7.66
N SER A 50 -4.03 -43.14 -8.74
CA SER A 50 -3.01 -42.10 -8.66
C SER A 50 -3.66 -40.78 -8.31
N ALA A 51 -3.17 -40.09 -7.28
CA ALA A 51 -3.66 -38.79 -6.87
C ALA A 51 -2.45 -37.86 -6.62
N LEU A 52 -2.46 -36.70 -7.26
CA LEU A 52 -1.45 -35.66 -7.13
C LEU A 52 -2.14 -34.37 -6.68
N SER A 53 -1.70 -33.83 -5.55
CA SER A 53 -2.04 -32.45 -5.15
C SER A 53 -0.77 -31.64 -5.05
N TYR A 54 -0.74 -30.48 -5.71
CA TYR A 54 0.37 -29.54 -5.65
C TYR A 54 -0.16 -28.14 -5.37
N ASN A 55 0.42 -27.50 -4.35
CA ASN A 55 -0.04 -26.22 -3.87
C ASN A 55 1.16 -25.35 -3.54
N ALA A 56 1.19 -24.14 -4.08
CA ALA A 56 2.23 -23.16 -3.82
C ALA A 56 1.60 -21.78 -3.64
N ALA A 57 2.08 -21.05 -2.63
CA ALA A 57 1.69 -19.68 -2.37
C ALA A 57 2.95 -18.85 -2.12
N SER A 58 2.97 -17.62 -2.65
CA SER A 58 4.02 -16.64 -2.36
C SER A 58 3.41 -15.25 -2.27
N SER A 59 3.86 -14.47 -1.30
CA SER A 59 3.30 -13.16 -0.98
C SER A 59 4.41 -12.15 -0.79
N THR A 60 4.29 -10.97 -1.41
CA THR A 60 5.22 -9.86 -1.24
C THR A 60 4.49 -8.58 -0.90
N SER A 61 5.11 -7.77 -0.08
CA SER A 61 4.61 -6.46 0.32
C SER A 61 5.76 -5.48 0.45
N SER A 62 5.56 -4.26 -0.04
CA SER A 62 6.54 -3.18 0.07
C SER A 62 5.83 -1.86 0.33
N ALA A 63 6.47 -1.00 1.12
CA ALA A 63 5.97 0.34 1.41
C ALA A 63 7.14 1.31 1.39
N THR A 64 6.94 2.47 0.78
CA THR A 64 7.91 3.56 0.71
C THR A 64 7.22 4.86 1.10
N ALA A 65 7.90 5.68 1.90
CA ALA A 65 7.40 6.97 2.33
C ALA A 65 8.57 7.96 2.32
N ASN A 66 8.36 9.10 1.68
CA ASN A 66 9.33 10.19 1.61
C ASN A 66 8.64 11.49 1.97
N ALA A 67 9.26 12.29 2.82
CA ALA A 67 8.77 13.60 3.17
C ALA A 67 9.96 14.53 3.36
N ALA A 68 9.80 15.79 2.94
CA ALA A 68 10.79 16.83 3.13
C ALA A 68 10.08 18.18 3.25
N GLY A 69 10.46 18.98 4.23
CA GLY A 69 9.89 20.31 4.45
C GLY A 69 10.94 21.29 4.94
N GLY A 70 10.76 22.56 4.63
CA GLY A 70 11.66 23.62 5.05
C GLY A 70 11.16 25.01 4.69
N ALA A 71 11.60 26.00 5.43
CA ALA A 71 11.40 27.41 5.12
C ALA A 71 12.72 28.17 5.24
N ALA A 72 12.94 29.11 4.33
CA ALA A 72 14.12 29.97 4.28
C ALA A 72 13.71 31.38 3.85
N GLY A 73 14.46 32.39 4.27
CA GLY A 73 14.15 33.76 3.91
C GLY A 73 14.88 34.81 4.73
N ASN A 74 14.68 36.05 4.35
CA ASN A 74 15.20 37.25 5.01
C ASN A 74 14.05 38.18 5.41
N ALA A 75 14.35 39.46 5.66
CA ALA A 75 13.37 40.46 6.04
C ALA A 75 12.39 40.87 4.91
N PHE A 76 12.74 40.62 3.65
CA PHE A 76 12.02 41.09 2.46
C PHE A 76 11.38 39.98 1.62
N LEU A 77 11.86 38.74 1.77
CA LEU A 77 11.37 37.58 1.05
C LEU A 77 11.48 36.34 1.92
N ARG A 78 10.41 35.56 1.94
CA ARG A 78 10.39 34.24 2.56
C ARG A 78 9.77 33.22 1.64
N VAL A 79 10.39 32.03 1.63
CA VAL A 79 9.97 30.88 0.84
C VAL A 79 9.84 29.69 1.76
N GLY A 80 8.80 28.90 1.56
CA GLY A 80 8.58 27.65 2.26
C GLY A 80 8.11 26.58 1.30
N GLY A 81 8.49 25.34 1.58
CA GLY A 81 8.11 24.19 0.77
C GLY A 81 7.99 22.93 1.61
N ALA A 82 6.99 22.10 1.28
CA ALA A 82 6.83 20.74 1.77
C ALA A 82 6.49 19.81 0.62
N THR A 83 7.07 18.62 0.66
CA THR A 83 6.75 17.52 -0.23
C THR A 83 6.54 16.26 0.59
N ALA A 84 5.57 15.46 0.19
CA ALA A 84 5.34 14.14 0.75
C ALA A 84 4.89 13.20 -0.35
N SER A 85 5.51 12.04 -0.44
CA SER A 85 5.13 11.00 -1.38
C SER A 85 5.28 9.63 -0.75
N GLY A 86 4.58 8.65 -1.30
CA GLY A 86 4.70 7.29 -0.84
C GLY A 86 3.91 6.32 -1.68
N ALA A 87 4.28 5.04 -1.55
CA ALA A 87 3.60 3.94 -2.20
C ALA A 87 3.45 2.76 -1.24
N ALA A 88 2.39 1.99 -1.45
CA ALA A 88 2.13 0.71 -0.81
C ALA A 88 1.79 -0.31 -1.89
N THR A 89 2.61 -1.34 -2.03
CA THR A 89 2.45 -2.40 -3.04
C THR A 89 2.30 -3.74 -2.35
N THR A 90 1.31 -4.52 -2.80
CA THR A 90 1.12 -5.90 -2.37
C THR A 90 0.93 -6.80 -3.57
N GLN A 91 1.43 -8.03 -3.49
CA GLN A 91 1.24 -9.05 -4.49
C GLN A 91 1.12 -10.42 -3.82
N GLY A 92 0.24 -11.27 -4.35
CA GLY A 92 0.08 -12.65 -3.95
C GLY A 92 -0.03 -13.54 -5.19
N ARG A 93 0.81 -14.57 -5.26
CA ARG A 93 0.74 -15.62 -6.28
C ARG A 93 0.33 -16.93 -5.62
N VAL A 94 -0.62 -17.61 -6.25
CA VAL A 94 -1.08 -18.94 -5.84
C VAL A 94 -1.10 -19.87 -7.04
N THR A 95 -0.75 -21.13 -6.79
CA THR A 95 -0.93 -22.26 -7.70
C THR A 95 -1.52 -23.40 -6.89
N SER A 96 -2.61 -23.97 -7.37
CA SER A 96 -3.28 -25.15 -6.83
C SER A 96 -3.56 -26.10 -7.98
N VAL A 97 -3.14 -27.34 -7.85
CA VAL A 97 -3.34 -28.41 -8.82
C VAL A 97 -3.86 -29.63 -8.08
N ALA A 98 -4.93 -30.22 -8.58
CA ALA A 98 -5.42 -31.53 -8.15
C ALA A 98 -5.60 -32.40 -9.40
N ALA A 99 -4.96 -33.56 -9.42
CA ALA A 99 -5.06 -34.51 -10.52
C ALA A 99 -5.28 -35.92 -9.99
N THR A 100 -6.20 -36.66 -10.60
CA THR A 100 -6.51 -38.05 -10.24
C THR A 100 -6.61 -38.94 -11.47
N THR A 101 -6.21 -40.19 -11.30
CA THR A 101 -6.55 -41.31 -12.21
C THR A 101 -7.08 -42.49 -11.39
N GLY A 102 -8.04 -43.23 -11.94
CA GLY A 102 -8.72 -44.30 -11.21
C GLY A 102 -9.62 -43.75 -10.10
N ASN A 103 -9.61 -44.37 -8.92
CA ASN A 103 -10.46 -43.98 -7.78
C ASN A 103 -9.74 -43.11 -6.74
N GLY A 104 -8.71 -42.38 -7.17
CA GLY A 104 -8.00 -41.42 -6.33
C GLY A 104 -8.80 -40.15 -6.05
N VAL A 105 -8.46 -39.46 -4.96
CA VAL A 105 -8.96 -38.14 -4.56
C VAL A 105 -7.76 -37.24 -4.30
N ALA A 106 -7.72 -36.08 -4.94
CA ALA A 106 -6.73 -35.04 -4.69
C ALA A 106 -7.44 -33.73 -4.39
N ALA A 107 -7.01 -33.01 -3.37
CA ALA A 107 -7.53 -31.70 -3.06
C ALA A 107 -6.46 -30.83 -2.42
N GLY A 108 -6.53 -29.54 -2.67
CA GLY A 108 -5.59 -28.60 -2.09
C GLY A 108 -6.05 -27.17 -2.19
N GLY A 109 -5.38 -26.32 -1.43
CA GLY A 109 -5.57 -24.88 -1.43
C GLY A 109 -4.25 -24.15 -1.26
N ALA A 110 -4.16 -22.99 -1.88
CA ALA A 110 -3.07 -22.04 -1.71
C ALA A 110 -3.66 -20.66 -1.41
N ASN A 111 -3.08 -19.98 -0.42
CA ASN A 111 -3.49 -18.65 -0.01
C ASN A 111 -2.27 -17.75 0.18
N ALA A 112 -2.28 -16.61 -0.50
CA ALA A 112 -1.24 -15.61 -0.47
C ALA A 112 -1.83 -14.27 0.01
N GLN A 113 -1.46 -13.84 1.21
CA GLN A 113 -1.90 -12.58 1.81
C GLN A 113 -0.73 -11.61 1.97
N ALA A 114 -0.95 -10.35 1.63
CA ALA A 114 0.02 -9.28 1.74
C ALA A 114 -0.69 -7.96 2.10
N ASN A 115 -0.12 -7.20 3.03
CA ASN A 115 -0.61 -5.90 3.44
C ASN A 115 0.56 -4.92 3.47
N ALA A 116 0.37 -3.74 2.91
CA ALA A 116 1.33 -2.65 2.93
C ALA A 116 0.63 -1.33 3.26
N THR A 117 1.27 -0.52 4.08
CA THR A 117 0.82 0.85 4.40
C THR A 117 2.01 1.79 4.33
N SER A 118 1.78 2.96 3.75
CA SER A 118 2.73 4.06 3.69
C SER A 118 2.02 5.34 4.09
N SER A 119 2.65 6.15 4.92
CA SER A 119 2.22 7.52 5.17
C SER A 119 3.43 8.44 5.28
N ALA A 120 3.27 9.65 4.77
CA ALA A 120 4.29 10.68 4.82
C ALA A 120 3.63 12.03 5.03
N ASN A 121 4.23 12.87 5.87
CA ASN A 121 3.79 14.22 6.11
C ASN A 121 5.00 15.14 6.32
N ALA A 122 4.98 16.28 5.65
CA ALA A 122 5.96 17.34 5.78
C ALA A 122 5.26 18.67 6.02
N ASN A 123 5.85 19.49 6.87
CA ASN A 123 5.37 20.84 7.14
C ASN A 123 6.52 21.83 7.01
N TYR A 124 6.18 23.08 6.71
CA TYR A 124 7.09 24.21 6.84
C TYR A 124 6.36 25.38 7.49
N ALA A 125 7.10 26.12 8.30
CA ALA A 125 6.68 27.40 8.82
C ALA A 125 7.91 28.30 8.93
N GLY A 126 7.77 29.56 8.52
CA GLY A 126 8.78 30.58 8.76
C GLY A 126 8.11 31.90 9.10
N GLY A 127 8.45 32.46 10.27
CA GLY A 127 7.91 33.73 10.77
C GLY A 127 8.72 34.97 10.38
N GLY A 128 8.27 36.15 10.79
CA GLY A 128 8.88 37.46 10.47
C GLY A 128 7.87 38.40 9.81
N ALA A 129 8.36 39.47 9.17
CA ALA A 129 7.50 40.45 8.47
C ALA A 129 6.69 39.81 7.32
N ASN A 130 7.26 38.77 6.67
CA ASN A 130 6.64 38.03 5.57
C ASN A 130 6.51 36.56 5.96
N PRO A 131 5.47 36.16 6.71
CA PRO A 131 5.33 34.78 7.17
C PRO A 131 4.92 33.84 6.03
N VAL A 132 5.40 32.60 6.07
CA VAL A 132 4.92 31.51 5.21
C VAL A 132 4.63 30.28 6.04
N SER A 133 3.61 29.52 5.67
CA SER A 133 3.34 28.23 6.28
C SER A 133 2.65 27.28 5.30
N GLY A 134 2.77 25.98 5.56
CA GLY A 134 2.08 24.99 4.76
C GLY A 134 2.44 23.56 5.15
N SER A 135 1.76 22.64 4.50
CA SER A 135 1.94 21.21 4.68
C SER A 135 1.70 20.45 3.39
N ALA A 136 2.34 19.29 3.28
CA ALA A 136 2.07 18.29 2.26
C ALA A 136 2.08 16.92 2.92
N GLY A 137 1.08 16.11 2.66
CA GLY A 137 0.98 14.80 3.28
C GLY A 137 0.05 13.85 2.53
N GLY A 138 0.14 12.58 2.90
CA GLY A 138 -0.75 11.56 2.39
C GLY A 138 -0.51 10.20 3.02
N ALA A 139 -1.37 9.27 2.64
CA ALA A 139 -1.28 7.87 3.03
C ALA A 139 -1.72 6.98 1.87
N ALA A 140 -1.07 5.83 1.72
CA ALA A 140 -1.42 4.76 0.81
C ALA A 140 -1.53 3.45 1.58
N GLY A 141 -2.59 2.69 1.30
CA GLY A 141 -2.78 1.34 1.79
C GLY A 141 -3.00 0.40 0.61
N SER A 142 -2.40 -0.78 0.68
CA SER A 142 -2.65 -1.86 -0.27
C SER A 142 -2.79 -3.18 0.46
N THR A 143 -3.77 -3.98 0.04
CA THR A 143 -4.03 -5.31 0.54
C THR A 143 -4.22 -6.27 -0.63
N THR A 144 -3.64 -7.46 -0.51
CA THR A 144 -3.86 -8.56 -1.44
C THR A 144 -4.16 -9.81 -0.61
N ASN A 145 -5.22 -10.51 -1.01
CA ASN A 145 -5.62 -11.80 -0.51
C ASN A 145 -5.99 -12.66 -1.72
N ASN A 146 -5.04 -13.44 -2.21
CA ASN A 146 -5.23 -14.28 -3.38
C ASN A 146 -5.36 -15.73 -2.94
N THR A 147 -6.50 -16.35 -3.21
CA THR A 147 -6.81 -17.72 -2.81
C THR A 147 -7.18 -18.56 -4.03
N ALA A 148 -6.63 -19.76 -4.09
CA ALA A 148 -6.93 -20.79 -5.07
C ALA A 148 -7.15 -22.12 -4.38
N ALA A 149 -8.11 -22.91 -4.85
CA ALA A 149 -8.31 -24.28 -4.40
C ALA A 149 -8.68 -25.16 -5.59
N THR A 150 -8.28 -26.43 -5.52
CA THR A 150 -8.57 -27.43 -6.54
C THR A 150 -8.95 -28.74 -5.88
N ALA A 151 -9.87 -29.46 -6.50
CA ALA A 151 -10.23 -30.81 -6.13
C ALA A 151 -10.41 -31.67 -7.39
N ALA A 152 -9.98 -32.93 -7.32
CA ALA A 152 -10.19 -33.94 -8.34
C ALA A 152 -10.55 -35.25 -7.63
N GLY A 153 -11.54 -35.97 -8.16
CA GLY A 153 -12.14 -37.14 -7.54
C GLY A 153 -12.03 -38.42 -8.36
N PRO A 154 -12.76 -39.47 -7.95
CA PRO A 154 -12.77 -40.77 -8.63
C PRO A 154 -13.30 -40.67 -10.07
N GLY A 155 -12.82 -41.53 -10.97
CA GLY A 155 -13.14 -41.48 -12.40
C GLY A 155 -12.17 -40.64 -13.22
N GLY A 156 -11.20 -40.00 -12.55
CA GLY A 156 -10.14 -39.21 -13.15
C GLY A 156 -10.56 -37.76 -13.41
N GLY A 157 -9.61 -36.86 -13.18
CA GLY A 157 -9.82 -35.44 -13.39
C GLY A 157 -8.55 -34.63 -13.14
N LEU A 158 -8.54 -33.40 -13.66
CA LEU A 158 -7.48 -32.43 -13.46
C LEU A 158 -8.12 -31.07 -13.24
N ALA A 159 -7.82 -30.43 -12.12
CA ALA A 159 -8.12 -29.04 -11.87
C ALA A 159 -6.82 -28.27 -11.63
N VAL A 160 -6.70 -27.11 -12.29
CA VAL A 160 -5.57 -26.20 -12.14
C VAL A 160 -6.10 -24.79 -11.92
N VAL A 161 -5.68 -24.19 -10.82
CA VAL A 161 -5.89 -22.77 -10.53
C VAL A 161 -4.54 -22.12 -10.28
N THR A 162 -4.12 -21.22 -11.16
CA THR A 162 -2.95 -20.36 -10.94
C THR A 162 -3.35 -18.91 -11.14
N ARG A 163 -2.89 -18.03 -10.27
CA ARG A 163 -3.10 -16.59 -10.40
C ARG A 163 -2.03 -15.82 -9.65
N THR A 164 -1.62 -14.70 -10.22
CA THR A 164 -0.96 -13.62 -9.49
C THR A 164 -1.92 -12.44 -9.42
N SER A 165 -2.14 -11.89 -8.23
CA SER A 165 -2.91 -10.65 -8.03
C SER A 165 -2.09 -9.66 -7.23
N GLY A 166 -2.31 -8.38 -7.44
CA GLY A 166 -1.66 -7.34 -6.68
C GLY A 166 -2.31 -5.98 -6.85
N THR A 167 -1.95 -5.07 -5.96
CA THR A 167 -2.36 -3.67 -6.02
C THR A 167 -1.18 -2.79 -5.61
N THR A 168 -1.07 -1.63 -6.25
CA THR A 168 -0.21 -0.54 -5.82
C THR A 168 -1.07 0.69 -5.59
N ALA A 169 -0.98 1.27 -4.40
CA ALA A 169 -1.57 2.55 -4.08
C ALA A 169 -0.45 3.56 -3.83
N GLY A 170 -0.66 4.82 -4.22
CA GLY A 170 0.35 5.85 -4.08
C GLY A 170 -0.24 7.24 -3.91
N PHE A 171 0.54 8.11 -3.27
CA PHE A 171 0.22 9.52 -3.10
C PHE A 171 1.45 10.38 -3.36
N SER A 172 1.21 11.61 -3.80
CA SER A 172 2.20 12.67 -3.93
C SER A 172 1.53 14.01 -3.63
N ALA A 173 2.09 14.76 -2.69
CA ALA A 173 1.62 16.07 -2.31
C ALA A 173 2.79 17.05 -2.30
N ASN A 174 2.55 18.26 -2.78
CA ASN A 174 3.48 19.38 -2.75
C ASN A 174 2.75 20.62 -2.26
N SER A 175 3.43 21.38 -1.41
CA SER A 175 3.00 22.71 -0.99
C SER A 175 4.20 23.63 -1.08
N ALA A 176 3.99 24.83 -1.62
CA ALA A 176 4.97 25.90 -1.67
C ALA A 176 4.29 27.25 -1.41
N ALA A 177 4.98 28.13 -0.71
CA ALA A 177 4.53 29.48 -0.43
C ALA A 177 5.70 30.47 -0.52
N VAL A 178 5.44 31.64 -1.08
CA VAL A 178 6.37 32.76 -1.19
C VAL A 178 5.67 34.01 -0.70
N ASN A 179 6.28 34.74 0.22
CA ASN A 179 5.76 35.98 0.77
C ASN A 179 6.84 37.09 0.74
N GLY A 180 6.52 38.26 0.18
CA GLY A 180 7.44 39.40 0.06
C GLY A 180 7.09 40.36 -1.08
N ILE A 181 8.01 40.55 -2.02
CA ILE A 181 7.79 41.42 -3.21
C ILE A 181 6.64 40.88 -4.08
N VAL A 182 6.51 39.55 -4.13
CA VAL A 182 5.42 38.85 -4.79
C VAL A 182 4.92 37.77 -3.84
N ASN A 183 3.60 37.74 -3.63
CA ASN A 183 2.95 36.74 -2.80
C ASN A 183 2.37 35.65 -3.69
N GLY A 184 2.60 34.40 -3.31
CA GLY A 184 2.13 33.28 -4.10
C GLY A 184 2.13 31.97 -3.32
N THR A 185 1.13 31.14 -3.61
CA THR A 185 1.01 29.80 -3.07
C THR A 185 0.83 28.80 -4.22
N SER A 186 1.43 27.63 -4.09
CA SER A 186 1.23 26.51 -5.00
C SER A 186 0.99 25.25 -4.19
N THR A 187 -0.04 24.49 -4.56
CA THR A 187 -0.34 23.20 -3.95
C THR A 187 -0.69 22.20 -5.03
N SER A 188 -0.18 20.99 -4.91
CA SER A 188 -0.64 19.84 -5.68
C SER A 188 -0.82 18.64 -4.77
N ALA A 189 -1.85 17.84 -5.03
CA ALA A 189 -2.12 16.63 -4.29
C ALA A 189 -2.71 15.61 -5.26
N THR A 190 -1.96 14.54 -5.51
CA THR A 190 -2.37 13.43 -6.35
C THR A 190 -2.34 12.15 -5.53
N SER A 191 -3.38 11.34 -5.69
CA SER A 191 -3.47 10.02 -5.08
C SER A 191 -4.22 9.09 -6.02
N GLY A 192 -3.91 7.80 -5.92
CA GLY A 192 -4.57 6.80 -6.73
C GLY A 192 -4.11 5.39 -6.38
N SER A 193 -4.76 4.44 -7.04
CA SER A 193 -4.44 3.03 -6.92
C SER A 193 -4.66 2.33 -8.24
N THR A 194 -3.84 1.32 -8.51
CA THR A 194 -4.00 0.42 -9.65
C THR A 194 -3.77 -1.00 -9.18
N GLY A 195 -4.66 -1.91 -9.56
CA GLY A 195 -4.59 -3.31 -9.20
C GLY A 195 -5.12 -4.19 -10.32
N GLY A 196 -4.82 -5.48 -10.23
CA GLY A 196 -5.24 -6.44 -11.24
C GLY A 196 -4.65 -7.83 -11.01
N SER A 197 -5.10 -8.76 -11.85
CA SER A 197 -4.64 -10.14 -11.87
C SER A 197 -3.95 -10.49 -13.19
N SER A 198 -2.90 -11.28 -13.13
CA SER A 198 -2.15 -11.78 -14.30
C SER A 198 -1.84 -13.28 -14.16
N GLY A 199 -1.50 -13.92 -15.27
CA GLY A 199 -1.19 -15.36 -15.31
C GLY A 199 -2.35 -16.22 -14.80
N VAL A 200 -3.59 -15.80 -15.07
CA VAL A 200 -4.79 -16.48 -14.57
C VAL A 200 -5.03 -17.73 -15.40
N ILE A 201 -4.93 -18.88 -14.73
CA ILE A 201 -5.34 -20.18 -15.24
C ILE A 201 -6.39 -20.69 -14.27
N ASN A 202 -7.58 -21.03 -14.78
CA ASN A 202 -8.63 -21.67 -14.00
C ASN A 202 -9.38 -22.62 -14.93
N PHE A 203 -8.99 -23.88 -14.92
CA PHE A 203 -9.69 -24.91 -15.69
C PHE A 203 -9.80 -26.20 -14.88
N ALA A 204 -10.84 -26.97 -15.22
CA ALA A 204 -11.04 -28.30 -14.72
C ALA A 204 -11.54 -29.20 -15.85
N VAL A 205 -11.11 -30.46 -15.85
CA VAL A 205 -11.54 -31.50 -16.78
C VAL A 205 -11.80 -32.80 -16.02
N GLY A 206 -12.76 -33.60 -16.49
CA GLY A 206 -13.19 -34.82 -15.82
C GLY A 206 -13.93 -34.54 -14.50
N ASN A 207 -13.81 -35.44 -13.54
CA ASN A 207 -14.38 -35.25 -12.20
C ASN A 207 -13.48 -34.35 -11.35
N ALA A 208 -13.43 -33.06 -11.67
CA ALA A 208 -12.61 -32.07 -10.98
C ALA A 208 -13.27 -30.69 -10.92
N ALA A 209 -12.85 -29.88 -9.96
CA ALA A 209 -13.33 -28.52 -9.75
C ALA A 209 -12.19 -27.60 -9.29
N GLY A 210 -12.26 -26.34 -9.71
CA GLY A 210 -11.39 -25.26 -9.27
C GLY A 210 -12.19 -24.15 -8.62
N PHE A 211 -11.64 -23.54 -7.58
CA PHE A 211 -12.15 -22.33 -6.95
C PHE A 211 -11.05 -21.27 -6.86
N SER A 212 -11.44 -20.02 -7.03
CA SER A 212 -10.56 -18.88 -6.77
C SER A 212 -11.40 -17.66 -6.38
N ASN A 213 -10.87 -16.76 -5.54
CA ASN A 213 -11.60 -15.55 -5.14
C ASN A 213 -11.55 -14.39 -6.16
N GLY A 214 -11.13 -14.66 -7.40
CA GLY A 214 -10.92 -13.61 -8.42
C GLY A 214 -9.65 -12.77 -8.25
N GLY A 215 -8.84 -13.01 -7.22
CA GLY A 215 -7.62 -12.24 -6.95
C GLY A 215 -7.87 -11.03 -6.06
N GLY A 216 -8.57 -11.22 -4.94
CA GLY A 216 -8.98 -10.15 -4.02
C GLY A 216 -7.84 -9.20 -3.66
N SER A 217 -7.83 -8.02 -4.27
CA SER A 217 -6.86 -6.98 -4.00
C SER A 217 -7.56 -5.64 -3.88
N ALA A 218 -7.19 -4.85 -2.89
CA ALA A 218 -7.73 -3.51 -2.67
C ALA A 218 -6.60 -2.53 -2.39
N GLY A 219 -6.82 -1.28 -2.80
CA GLY A 219 -5.88 -0.21 -2.51
C GLY A 219 -6.60 1.12 -2.47
N GLY A 220 -6.09 2.02 -1.66
CA GLY A 220 -6.60 3.36 -1.53
C GLY A 220 -5.48 4.28 -1.10
N ALA A 221 -5.51 5.50 -1.64
CA ALA A 221 -4.59 6.54 -1.24
C ALA A 221 -5.34 7.85 -1.04
N ILE A 222 -4.84 8.65 -0.11
CA ILE A 222 -5.30 10.01 0.17
C ILE A 222 -4.10 10.94 0.17
N SER A 223 -4.30 12.16 -0.33
CA SER A 223 -3.26 13.19 -0.42
C SER A 223 -3.86 14.55 -0.09
N GLY A 224 -3.11 15.40 0.59
CA GLY A 224 -3.51 16.78 0.88
C GLY A 224 -2.31 17.72 0.93
N ALA A 225 -2.54 18.96 0.54
CA ALA A 225 -1.55 20.02 0.61
C ALA A 225 -2.23 21.34 1.01
N THR A 226 -1.55 22.13 1.84
CA THR A 226 -1.99 23.47 2.24
C THR A 226 -0.81 24.43 2.14
N ALA A 227 -1.03 25.65 1.67
CA ALA A 227 0.00 26.69 1.55
C ALA A 227 -0.59 28.03 1.95
N ASN A 228 0.21 28.87 2.60
CA ASN A 228 -0.18 30.18 3.09
C ASN A 228 0.97 31.18 2.97
N ALA A 229 0.68 32.33 2.37
CA ALA A 229 1.56 33.49 2.22
C ALA A 229 0.69 34.77 2.23
N PRO A 230 0.39 35.33 3.41
CA PRO A 230 -0.46 36.52 3.57
C PRO A 230 0.21 37.79 3.06
#